data_AF-A0A354V5C6-F1
#
_entry.id   AF-A0A354V5C6-F1
#
_cell.length_a   1.000
_cell.length_b   1.000
_cell.length_c   1.000
_cell.angle_alpha   90.00
_cell.angle_beta   90.00
_cell.angle_gamma   90.00
#
_symmetry.space_group_name_H-M   'P 1'
#
loop_
_entity.id
_entity.type
_entity.pdbx_description
1 polymer ?
#
loop_
_entity_poly.entity_id
_entity_poly.type
_entity_poly.pdbx_seq_one_letter_code
_entity_poly.pdbx_strand_id
1 'polypeptide(L)'
;MTSPAQENARMLASILQIGEDHAAEHLNRTILVTAAKDTASTRWAAEIIALLERTVRITIDTDVVTRPHLELIVGGVKHRSHCRRLYAEIDAARATIGFEATVRGRGEAPALFAATAACTVAAATLSALIDDPALPTVKFPLTLDFAHLGIPATALEREINFTGSVLIGAGAVAHGFLRALRNVHARGILPIVDPKAVGEGVLNRCLYLTPDDVGLNKAEVLAARAQPDFPQLQITSAVETFTSFTKRNGPTATAIVTVDSRRARRSIQSELPGRVLDASTTDVRGVVVHSNLQPNPHACLSCIYRHVADEHAREQSIADGLGIPLETVKSGFISKDVAVMIARRHSQINPEAITGMAFDSLFRQLCAEQALATPEGRQVLAPFAFVSSLAGNLLVIELLRCAAGLSNTNYWSVDPWGAPKRQTRILRRRVPECEFCSRPEVDEVAKELWGAGDRWW
;
A
#
# COMPACT_ATOMS: atom_id res chain seq x y z
N MET A 1 19.10 -12.47 -5.34
CA MET A 1 17.70 -11.99 -5.17
C MET A 1 17.39 -11.87 -3.69
N THR A 2 16.67 -10.82 -3.27
CA THR A 2 16.34 -10.57 -1.85
C THR A 2 15.09 -11.35 -1.47
N SER A 3 15.17 -12.21 -0.46
CA SER A 3 14.01 -12.92 0.07
C SER A 3 13.04 -11.98 0.81
N PRO A 4 11.76 -12.37 0.97
CA PRO A 4 10.79 -11.59 1.74
C PRO A 4 11.23 -11.28 3.18
N ALA A 5 11.90 -12.23 3.83
CA ALA A 5 12.43 -12.06 5.18
C ALA A 5 13.55 -11.02 5.24
N GLN A 6 14.46 -11.03 4.25
CA GLN A 6 15.54 -10.04 4.13
C GLN A 6 14.99 -8.63 3.88
N GLU A 7 13.92 -8.47 3.08
CA GLU A 7 13.27 -7.17 2.88
C GLU A 7 12.71 -6.59 4.20
N ASN A 8 12.06 -7.43 5.02
CA ASN A 8 11.59 -6.99 6.34
C ASN A 8 12.75 -6.68 7.29
N ALA A 9 13.81 -7.50 7.29
CA ALA A 9 14.98 -7.28 8.12
C ALA A 9 15.68 -5.97 7.76
N ARG A 10 15.83 -5.66 6.47
CA ARG A 10 16.35 -4.36 6.00
C ARG A 10 15.49 -3.19 6.45
N MET A 11 14.17 -3.30 6.29
CA MET A 11 13.24 -2.27 6.76
C MET A 11 13.42 -2.04 8.26
N LEU A 12 13.42 -3.11 9.06
CA LEU A 12 13.59 -2.99 10.51
C LEU A 12 14.97 -2.43 10.89
N ALA A 13 16.05 -2.92 10.27
CA ALA A 13 17.41 -2.45 10.45
C ALA A 13 17.53 -0.94 10.20
N SER A 14 16.88 -0.44 9.14
CA SER A 14 16.87 0.99 8.84
C SER A 14 16.09 1.83 9.84
N ILE A 15 15.03 1.28 10.46
CA ILE A 15 14.26 1.99 11.49
C ILE A 15 15.08 2.05 12.79
N LEU A 16 15.62 0.91 13.20
CA LEU A 16 16.34 0.76 14.47
C LEU A 16 17.80 1.24 14.41
N GLN A 17 18.32 1.52 13.21
CA GLN A 17 19.73 1.85 12.98
C GLN A 17 20.68 0.75 13.46
N ILE A 18 20.30 -0.52 13.21
CA ILE A 18 21.08 -1.72 13.55
C ILE A 18 21.46 -2.50 12.29
N GLY A 19 22.29 -3.54 12.42
CA GLY A 19 22.62 -4.45 11.32
C GLY A 19 21.44 -5.35 10.89
N GLU A 20 21.43 -5.78 9.63
CA GLU A 20 20.38 -6.65 9.07
C GLU A 20 20.24 -7.97 9.86
N ASP A 21 21.33 -8.55 10.34
CA ASP A 21 21.31 -9.80 11.11
C ASP A 21 20.58 -9.65 12.46
N HIS A 22 20.89 -8.59 13.22
CA HIS A 22 20.19 -8.30 14.47
C HIS A 22 18.69 -8.02 14.22
N ALA A 23 18.36 -7.29 13.15
CA ALA A 23 16.98 -7.06 12.76
C ALA A 23 16.26 -8.39 12.41
N ALA A 24 16.92 -9.31 11.71
CA ALA A 24 16.37 -10.62 11.41
C ALA A 24 16.12 -11.45 12.68
N GLU A 25 16.99 -11.36 13.69
CA GLU A 25 16.77 -11.99 15.00
C GLU A 25 15.52 -11.47 15.71
N HIS A 26 15.28 -10.15 15.69
CA HIS A 26 14.04 -9.56 16.21
C HIS A 26 12.80 -10.10 15.49
N LEU A 27 12.88 -10.31 14.17
CA LEU A 27 11.77 -10.81 13.35
C LEU A 27 11.56 -12.33 13.43
N ASN A 28 12.58 -13.09 13.84
CA ASN A 28 12.48 -14.53 14.07
C ASN A 28 11.75 -14.89 15.38
N ARG A 29 11.32 -13.89 16.15
CA ARG A 29 10.49 -14.08 17.34
C ARG A 29 9.11 -14.61 16.94
N THR A 30 8.51 -15.38 17.86
CA THR A 30 7.23 -16.05 17.64
C THR A 30 6.12 -15.38 18.45
N ILE A 31 5.00 -15.08 17.79
CA ILE A 31 3.75 -14.65 18.43
C ILE A 31 2.79 -15.83 18.47
N LEU A 32 2.23 -16.10 19.65
CA LEU A 32 1.06 -16.97 19.80
C LEU A 32 -0.20 -16.14 19.60
N VAL A 33 -1.10 -16.54 18.69
CA VAL A 33 -2.41 -15.90 18.53
C VAL A 33 -3.49 -16.78 19.17
N THR A 34 -4.16 -16.25 20.19
CA THR A 34 -5.26 -16.91 20.90
C THR A 34 -6.56 -16.15 20.62
N ALA A 35 -7.44 -16.73 19.81
CA ALA A 35 -8.72 -16.11 19.45
C ALA A 35 -9.90 -16.75 20.19
N ALA A 36 -10.91 -15.94 20.53
CA ALA A 36 -12.20 -16.44 20.96
C ALA A 36 -12.86 -17.27 19.85
N LYS A 37 -13.60 -18.31 20.24
CA LYS A 37 -14.19 -19.29 19.30
C LYS A 37 -15.41 -18.76 18.52
N ASP A 38 -15.83 -17.52 18.76
CA ASP A 38 -16.89 -16.92 17.97
C ASP A 38 -16.41 -16.56 16.56
N THR A 39 -17.34 -16.60 15.60
CA THR A 39 -17.06 -16.39 14.18
C THR A 39 -16.39 -15.04 13.91
N ALA A 40 -16.82 -13.98 14.57
CA ALA A 40 -16.29 -12.63 14.37
C ALA A 40 -14.83 -12.53 14.83
N SER A 41 -14.52 -12.99 16.05
CA SER A 41 -13.16 -13.02 16.57
C SER A 41 -12.23 -13.91 15.75
N THR A 42 -12.72 -15.07 15.30
CA THR A 42 -11.95 -16.00 14.45
C THR A 42 -11.60 -15.37 13.10
N ARG A 43 -12.57 -14.75 12.43
CA ARG A 43 -12.34 -14.05 11.15
C ARG A 43 -11.39 -12.89 11.31
N TRP A 44 -11.54 -12.09 12.36
CA TRP A 44 -10.67 -10.95 12.61
C TRP A 44 -9.24 -11.38 12.96
N ALA A 45 -9.07 -12.46 13.74
CA ALA A 45 -7.77 -13.06 14.00
C ALA A 45 -7.09 -13.51 12.69
N ALA A 46 -7.83 -14.12 11.76
CA ALA A 46 -7.28 -14.49 10.46
C ALA A 46 -6.80 -13.27 9.63
N GLU A 47 -7.52 -12.15 9.67
CA GLU A 47 -7.08 -10.89 9.05
C GLU A 47 -5.75 -10.39 9.64
N ILE A 48 -5.64 -10.43 10.98
CA ILE A 48 -4.43 -10.00 11.70
C ILE A 48 -3.25 -10.93 11.40
N ILE A 49 -3.47 -12.25 11.45
CA ILE A 49 -2.46 -13.27 11.16
C ILE A 49 -1.91 -13.08 9.74
N ALA A 50 -2.77 -12.90 8.74
CA ALA A 50 -2.35 -12.70 7.36
C ALA A 50 -1.43 -11.48 7.16
N LEU A 51 -1.52 -10.46 8.02
CA LEU A 51 -0.63 -9.31 8.01
C LEU A 51 0.69 -9.59 8.75
N LEU A 52 0.61 -10.21 9.93
CA LEU A 52 1.77 -10.44 10.79
C LEU A 52 2.68 -11.55 10.25
N GLU A 53 2.12 -12.63 9.71
CA GLU A 53 2.88 -13.79 9.19
C GLU A 53 3.83 -13.41 8.04
N ARG A 54 3.55 -12.28 7.38
CA ARG A 54 4.43 -11.73 6.35
C ARG A 54 5.71 -11.12 6.91
N THR A 55 5.78 -10.90 8.22
CA THR A 55 6.86 -10.17 8.91
C THR A 55 7.53 -10.99 10.01
N VAL A 56 6.76 -11.72 10.80
CA VAL A 56 7.22 -12.47 11.98
C VAL A 56 6.61 -13.86 12.03
N ARG A 57 7.13 -14.74 12.89
CA ARG A 57 6.59 -16.10 13.04
C ARG A 57 5.30 -16.09 13.85
N ILE A 58 4.27 -16.75 13.34
CA ILE A 58 2.98 -16.92 14.01
C ILE A 58 2.75 -18.39 14.34
N THR A 59 2.19 -18.67 15.52
CA THR A 59 1.61 -19.96 15.88
C THR A 59 0.22 -19.76 16.49
N ILE A 60 -0.66 -20.73 16.28
CA ILE A 60 -1.96 -20.84 16.98
C ILE A 60 -1.97 -22.00 17.99
N ASP A 61 -0.92 -22.82 17.99
CA ASP A 61 -0.78 -24.01 18.83
C ASP A 61 0.26 -23.77 19.93
N THR A 62 -0.08 -24.23 21.14
CA THR A 62 0.80 -24.22 22.32
C THR A 62 1.68 -25.45 22.41
N ASP A 63 1.33 -26.52 21.69
CA ASP A 63 1.95 -27.84 21.83
C ASP A 63 3.23 -27.94 20.99
N VAL A 64 3.51 -26.91 20.19
CA VAL A 64 4.78 -26.75 19.49
C VAL A 64 5.83 -26.31 20.52
N VAL A 65 6.98 -26.99 20.52
CA VAL A 65 8.19 -26.82 21.38
C VAL A 65 8.73 -25.38 21.49
N THR A 66 8.14 -24.41 20.78
CA THR A 66 8.47 -23.00 20.80
C THR A 66 7.78 -22.25 21.94
N ARG A 67 8.54 -21.76 22.92
CA ARG A 67 8.05 -20.75 23.88
C ARG A 67 7.76 -19.44 23.12
N PRO A 68 6.50 -18.96 23.06
CA PRO A 68 6.18 -17.71 22.38
C PRO A 68 6.78 -16.51 23.13
N HIS A 69 7.13 -15.46 22.38
CA HIS A 69 7.69 -14.23 22.93
C HIS A 69 6.59 -13.23 23.33
N LEU A 70 5.47 -13.27 22.63
CA LEU A 70 4.28 -12.48 22.86
C LEU A 70 3.05 -13.34 22.58
N GLU A 71 1.98 -13.17 23.35
CA GLU A 71 0.67 -13.71 23.06
C GLU A 71 -0.29 -12.58 22.69
N LEU A 72 -0.84 -12.63 21.48
CA LEU A 72 -1.91 -11.76 21.03
C LEU A 72 -3.26 -12.45 21.28
N ILE A 73 -4.07 -11.85 22.13
CA ILE A 73 -5.38 -12.36 22.54
C ILE A 73 -6.44 -11.58 21.78
N VAL A 74 -7.24 -12.26 20.97
CA VAL A 74 -8.26 -11.65 20.09
C VAL A 74 -9.65 -12.02 20.60
N GLY A 75 -10.38 -11.05 21.11
CA GLY A 75 -11.68 -11.24 21.74
C GLY A 75 -11.61 -11.79 23.16
N GLY A 76 -12.79 -12.04 23.75
CA GLY A 76 -12.96 -12.40 25.16
C GLY A 76 -12.58 -13.84 25.52
N VAL A 77 -11.30 -14.21 25.32
CA VAL A 77 -10.76 -15.54 25.60
C VAL A 77 -9.64 -15.48 26.64
N LYS A 78 -9.46 -16.57 27.40
CA LYS A 78 -8.35 -16.69 28.34
C LYS A 78 -7.04 -16.91 27.58
N HIS A 79 -5.98 -16.26 28.06
CA HIS A 79 -4.62 -16.50 27.60
C HIS A 79 -4.21 -17.96 27.80
N ARG A 80 -3.29 -18.43 26.97
CA ARG A 80 -2.80 -19.81 26.92
C ARG A 80 -1.32 -19.94 27.29
N SER A 81 -0.62 -18.82 27.47
CA SER A 81 0.81 -18.80 27.80
C SER A 81 1.14 -17.85 28.95
N HIS A 82 2.36 -17.96 29.47
CA HIS A 82 2.87 -17.09 30.54
C HIS A 82 3.70 -15.90 30.03
N CYS A 83 3.85 -15.72 28.71
CA CYS A 83 4.63 -14.61 28.16
C CYS A 83 3.88 -13.27 28.27
N ARG A 84 4.48 -12.21 27.72
CA ARG A 84 3.85 -10.89 27.61
C ARG A 84 2.58 -11.03 26.77
N ARG A 85 1.52 -10.31 27.16
CA ARG A 85 0.19 -10.44 26.56
C ARG A 85 -0.26 -9.11 25.99
N LEU A 86 -0.84 -9.14 24.79
CA LEU A 86 -1.53 -8.01 24.19
C LEU A 86 -2.97 -8.43 23.89
N TYR A 87 -3.92 -7.64 24.34
CA TYR A 87 -5.35 -7.87 24.11
C TYR A 87 -5.82 -6.98 22.96
N ALA A 88 -6.60 -7.55 22.06
CA ALA A 88 -7.27 -6.86 20.98
C ALA A 88 -8.77 -7.19 21.03
N GLU A 89 -9.58 -6.16 21.24
CA GLU A 89 -11.04 -6.25 21.31
C GLU A 89 -11.66 -5.34 20.25
N ILE A 90 -12.80 -5.77 19.68
CA ILE A 90 -13.53 -4.99 18.69
C ILE A 90 -15.04 -5.15 18.80
N ASP A 91 -15.76 -4.04 18.62
CA ASP A 91 -17.20 -3.97 18.51
C ASP A 91 -17.64 -3.10 17.32
N ALA A 92 -18.94 -2.81 17.21
CA ALA A 92 -19.51 -2.01 16.12
C ALA A 92 -18.93 -0.60 15.98
N ALA A 93 -18.37 -0.02 17.06
CA ALA A 93 -17.94 1.37 17.10
C ALA A 93 -16.43 1.55 17.31
N ARG A 94 -15.76 0.57 17.94
CA ARG A 94 -14.39 0.73 18.42
C ARG A 94 -13.58 -0.56 18.37
N ALA A 95 -12.29 -0.41 18.07
CA ALA A 95 -11.25 -1.40 18.37
C ALA A 95 -10.31 -0.86 19.45
N THR A 96 -9.95 -1.69 20.43
CA THR A 96 -9.02 -1.34 21.51
C THR A 96 -7.90 -2.37 21.59
N ILE A 97 -6.66 -1.90 21.73
CA ILE A 97 -5.47 -2.72 21.86
C ILE A 97 -4.68 -2.30 23.10
N GLY A 98 -4.34 -3.23 23.99
CA GLY A 98 -3.64 -2.90 25.23
C GLY A 98 -3.06 -4.10 25.98
N PHE A 99 -2.33 -3.84 27.05
CA PHE A 99 -1.77 -4.89 27.92
C PHE A 99 -2.76 -5.41 28.97
N GLU A 100 -3.93 -4.79 29.07
CA GLU A 100 -5.02 -5.18 29.96
C GLU A 100 -6.23 -5.61 29.13
N ALA A 101 -6.95 -6.62 29.62
CA ALA A 101 -8.19 -7.06 29.01
C ALA A 101 -9.25 -5.96 29.13
N THR A 102 -9.88 -5.60 28.02
CA THR A 102 -10.98 -4.64 27.99
C THR A 102 -12.31 -5.36 27.81
N VAL A 103 -13.38 -4.79 28.36
CA VAL A 103 -14.72 -5.34 28.14
C VAL A 103 -15.17 -5.00 26.71
N ARG A 104 -15.50 -6.03 25.92
CA ARG A 104 -16.09 -5.86 24.60
C ARG A 104 -17.40 -5.08 24.70
N GLY A 105 -17.55 -4.04 23.87
CA GLY A 105 -18.81 -3.33 23.75
C GLY A 105 -19.89 -4.16 23.05
N ARG A 106 -21.01 -3.52 22.72
CA ARG A 106 -22.15 -4.18 22.06
C ARG A 106 -22.03 -4.08 20.54
N GLY A 107 -22.45 -5.13 19.85
CA GLY A 107 -22.58 -5.17 18.39
C GLY A 107 -21.34 -5.70 17.67
N GLU A 108 -21.55 -6.18 16.45
CA GLU A 108 -20.49 -6.69 15.59
C GLU A 108 -19.87 -5.54 14.78
N ALA A 109 -18.53 -5.57 14.65
CA ALA A 109 -17.79 -4.63 13.82
C ALA A 109 -18.15 -4.81 12.35
N PRO A 110 -18.41 -3.73 11.59
CA PRO A 110 -18.47 -3.84 10.14
C PRO A 110 -17.17 -4.43 9.57
N ALA A 111 -17.26 -5.28 8.55
CA ALA A 111 -16.09 -6.03 8.06
C ALA A 111 -14.95 -5.13 7.56
N LEU A 112 -15.26 -4.02 6.88
CA LEU A 112 -14.25 -3.02 6.48
C LEU A 112 -13.58 -2.34 7.69
N PHE A 113 -14.34 -2.11 8.76
CA PHE A 113 -13.79 -1.57 10.01
C PHE A 113 -12.84 -2.57 10.67
N ALA A 114 -13.23 -3.84 10.75
CA ALA A 114 -12.39 -4.91 11.27
C ALA A 114 -11.09 -5.07 10.47
N ALA A 115 -11.14 -5.01 9.13
CA ALA A 115 -9.95 -5.04 8.28
C ALA A 115 -9.01 -3.84 8.52
N THR A 116 -9.57 -2.65 8.74
CA THR A 116 -8.79 -1.45 9.10
C THR A 116 -8.15 -1.59 10.48
N ALA A 117 -8.93 -2.06 11.47
CA ALA A 117 -8.45 -2.31 12.83
C ALA A 117 -7.38 -3.41 12.86
N ALA A 118 -7.46 -4.43 12.00
CA ALA A 118 -6.43 -5.47 11.91
C ALA A 118 -5.04 -4.91 11.58
N CYS A 119 -4.97 -3.85 10.76
CA CYS A 119 -3.70 -3.15 10.47
C CYS A 119 -3.15 -2.46 11.73
N THR A 120 -4.03 -1.81 12.50
CA THR A 120 -3.67 -1.16 13.77
C THR A 120 -3.22 -2.19 14.83
N VAL A 121 -3.90 -3.34 14.91
CA VAL A 121 -3.49 -4.45 15.80
C VAL A 121 -2.13 -4.99 15.37
N ALA A 122 -1.90 -5.20 14.07
CA ALA A 122 -0.62 -5.69 13.56
C ALA A 122 0.54 -4.74 13.91
N ALA A 123 0.35 -3.43 13.74
CA ALA A 123 1.33 -2.41 14.12
C ALA A 123 1.65 -2.45 15.62
N ALA A 124 0.61 -2.44 16.46
CA ALA A 124 0.74 -2.50 17.91
C ALA A 124 1.41 -3.80 18.40
N THR A 125 1.09 -4.93 17.76
CA THR A 125 1.66 -6.25 18.08
C THR A 125 3.14 -6.28 17.71
N LEU A 126 3.52 -5.79 16.52
CA LEU A 126 4.92 -5.72 16.11
C LEU A 126 5.73 -4.79 17.03
N SER A 127 5.17 -3.63 17.39
CA SER A 127 5.78 -2.70 18.34
C SER A 127 6.00 -3.36 19.71
N ALA A 128 4.99 -4.05 20.26
CA ALA A 128 5.10 -4.73 21.55
C ALA A 128 6.04 -5.96 21.53
N LEU A 129 6.18 -6.62 20.38
CA LEU A 129 7.08 -7.77 20.21
C LEU A 129 8.55 -7.33 20.16
N ILE A 130 8.84 -6.25 19.43
CA ILE A 130 10.20 -5.74 19.24
C ILE A 130 10.64 -4.98 20.50
N ASP A 131 9.74 -4.16 21.06
CA ASP A 131 9.91 -3.40 22.30
C ASP A 131 11.15 -2.49 22.30
N ASP A 132 11.40 -1.83 21.17
CA ASP A 132 12.54 -0.94 20.98
C ASP A 132 12.09 0.53 20.86
N PRO A 133 12.70 1.48 21.60
CA PRO A 133 12.32 2.89 21.59
C PRO A 133 12.61 3.61 20.26
N ALA A 134 13.43 3.05 19.37
CA ALA A 134 13.67 3.60 18.03
C ALA A 134 12.50 3.33 17.06
N LEU A 135 11.59 2.40 17.39
CA LEU A 135 10.35 2.25 16.64
C LEU A 135 9.44 3.48 16.81
N PRO A 136 8.60 3.78 15.80
CA PRO A 136 7.54 4.76 15.97
C PRO A 136 6.65 4.42 17.17
N THR A 137 6.37 5.43 17.99
CA THR A 137 5.74 5.23 19.30
C THR A 137 4.28 4.80 19.19
N VAL A 138 3.95 3.64 19.76
CA VAL A 138 2.57 3.20 19.98
C VAL A 138 2.14 3.55 21.40
N LYS A 139 1.04 4.29 21.54
CA LYS A 139 0.46 4.62 22.85
C LYS A 139 -0.61 3.61 23.23
N PHE A 140 -0.44 2.94 24.37
CA PHE A 140 -1.39 1.99 24.92
C PHE A 140 -2.24 2.61 26.06
N PRO A 141 -3.54 2.31 26.15
CA PRO A 141 -4.33 1.57 25.16
C PRO A 141 -4.45 2.35 23.85
N LEU A 142 -4.27 1.64 22.73
CA LEU A 142 -4.45 2.17 21.40
C LEU A 142 -5.90 1.94 20.98
N THR A 143 -6.61 3.02 20.66
CA THR A 143 -8.03 2.98 20.34
C THR A 143 -8.30 3.53 18.95
N LEU A 144 -8.98 2.74 18.13
CA LEU A 144 -9.50 3.16 16.83
C LEU A 144 -11.03 3.21 16.90
N ASP A 145 -11.59 4.41 16.74
CA ASP A 145 -13.04 4.60 16.63
C ASP A 145 -13.48 4.59 15.15
N PHE A 146 -14.56 3.87 14.82
CA PHE A 146 -15.11 3.81 13.47
C PHE A 146 -15.46 5.20 12.92
N ALA A 147 -16.00 6.08 13.78
CA ALA A 147 -16.31 7.46 13.43
C ALA A 147 -15.10 8.28 12.95
N HIS A 148 -13.88 7.91 13.36
CA HIS A 148 -12.65 8.57 12.91
C HIS A 148 -12.26 8.24 11.46
N LEU A 149 -12.83 7.20 10.87
CA LEU A 149 -12.66 6.91 9.44
C LEU A 149 -13.38 7.96 8.57
N GLY A 150 -14.39 8.64 9.14
CA GLY A 150 -15.10 9.72 8.50
C GLY A 150 -16.14 9.26 7.48
N ILE A 151 -16.63 8.02 7.58
CA ILE A 151 -17.78 7.53 6.80
C ILE A 151 -18.96 7.26 7.74
N PRO A 152 -20.21 7.54 7.34
CA PRO A 152 -21.38 7.03 8.04
C PRO A 152 -21.50 5.52 7.83
N ALA A 153 -22.13 4.81 8.76
CA ALA A 153 -22.36 3.37 8.62
C ALA A 153 -23.13 3.02 7.33
N THR A 154 -24.08 3.88 6.93
CA THR A 154 -24.85 3.73 5.69
C THR A 154 -24.02 3.78 4.41
N ALA A 155 -22.79 4.32 4.46
CA ALA A 155 -21.90 4.30 3.30
C ALA A 155 -21.40 2.90 2.97
N LEU A 156 -21.37 1.97 3.94
CA LEU A 156 -20.93 0.59 3.72
C LEU A 156 -21.93 -0.22 2.90
N GLU A 157 -23.21 0.12 3.00
CA GLU A 157 -24.30 -0.52 2.26
C GLU A 157 -24.41 -0.02 0.81
N ARG A 158 -23.70 1.07 0.50
CA ARG A 158 -23.78 1.70 -0.82
C ARG A 158 -23.09 0.81 -1.85
N GLU A 159 -23.82 0.56 -2.93
CA GLU A 159 -23.26 -0.07 -4.11
C GLU A 159 -22.30 0.88 -4.83
N ILE A 160 -21.13 0.37 -5.20
CA ILE A 160 -20.10 1.09 -5.96
C ILE A 160 -19.94 0.43 -7.31
N ASN A 161 -20.25 1.16 -8.38
CA ASN A 161 -20.05 0.72 -9.75
C ASN A 161 -18.67 1.16 -10.25
N PHE A 162 -17.84 0.20 -10.65
CA PHE A 162 -16.49 0.45 -11.15
C PHE A 162 -16.40 0.65 -12.66
N THR A 163 -17.51 0.59 -13.41
CA THR A 163 -17.48 0.89 -14.85
C THR A 163 -16.86 2.28 -15.11
N GLY A 164 -15.82 2.33 -15.96
CA GLY A 164 -15.04 3.54 -16.23
C GLY A 164 -13.95 3.86 -15.20
N SER A 165 -13.76 3.00 -14.20
CA SER A 165 -12.67 3.06 -13.23
C SER A 165 -11.50 2.17 -13.63
N VAL A 166 -10.28 2.52 -13.24
CA VAL A 166 -9.07 1.74 -13.48
C VAL A 166 -8.21 1.71 -12.22
N LEU A 167 -7.75 0.53 -11.81
CA LEU A 167 -6.75 0.35 -10.75
C LEU A 167 -5.35 0.39 -11.36
N ILE A 168 -4.58 1.42 -11.03
CA ILE A 168 -3.27 1.69 -11.61
C ILE A 168 -2.19 1.32 -10.59
N GLY A 169 -1.38 0.33 -10.95
CA GLY A 169 -0.44 -0.35 -10.06
C GLY A 169 -1.03 -1.62 -9.47
N ALA A 170 -0.22 -2.68 -9.46
CA ALA A 170 -0.52 -3.99 -8.87
C ALA A 170 0.48 -4.29 -7.74
N GLY A 171 0.81 -3.26 -6.95
CA GLY A 171 1.71 -3.34 -5.80
C GLY A 171 0.96 -3.55 -4.48
N ALA A 172 1.68 -3.53 -3.36
CA ALA A 172 1.16 -3.83 -2.03
C ALA A 172 -0.09 -3.02 -1.63
N VAL A 173 -0.18 -1.75 -2.01
CA VAL A 173 -1.34 -0.90 -1.75
C VAL A 173 -2.56 -1.38 -2.54
N ALA A 174 -2.39 -1.84 -3.78
CA ALA A 174 -3.46 -2.45 -4.59
C ALA A 174 -4.00 -3.73 -3.95
N HIS A 175 -3.11 -4.57 -3.42
CA HIS A 175 -3.50 -5.77 -2.67
C HIS A 175 -4.33 -5.40 -1.42
N GLY A 176 -3.87 -4.41 -0.64
CA GLY A 176 -4.62 -3.87 0.49
C GLY A 176 -5.99 -3.34 0.07
N PHE A 177 -6.04 -2.57 -1.03
CA PHE A 177 -7.26 -2.00 -1.57
C PHE A 177 -8.27 -3.09 -1.93
N LEU A 178 -7.89 -4.11 -2.69
CA LEU A 178 -8.78 -5.21 -3.07
C LEU A 178 -9.22 -6.03 -1.84
N ARG A 179 -8.33 -6.30 -0.88
CA ARG A 179 -8.71 -6.99 0.38
C ARG A 179 -9.70 -6.19 1.23
N ALA A 180 -9.63 -4.86 1.21
CA ALA A 180 -10.65 -4.03 1.84
C ALA A 180 -11.94 -4.00 1.02
N LEU A 181 -11.82 -3.89 -0.30
CA LEU A 181 -12.95 -3.70 -1.22
C LEU A 181 -13.91 -4.90 -1.21
N ARG A 182 -13.43 -6.12 -0.94
CA ARG A 182 -14.32 -7.30 -0.79
C ARG A 182 -15.38 -7.16 0.32
N ASN A 183 -15.21 -6.19 1.22
CA ASN A 183 -16.13 -5.90 2.31
C ASN A 183 -17.16 -4.81 1.96
N VAL A 184 -17.24 -4.39 0.70
CA VAL A 184 -18.25 -3.42 0.21
C VAL A 184 -18.97 -3.98 -1.01
N HIS A 185 -20.13 -3.42 -1.33
CA HIS A 185 -20.93 -3.83 -2.48
C HIS A 185 -20.32 -3.30 -3.80
N ALA A 186 -19.31 -4.00 -4.33
CA ALA A 186 -18.62 -3.63 -5.55
C ALA A 186 -19.17 -4.38 -6.77
N ARG A 187 -19.45 -3.66 -7.87
CA ARG A 187 -19.88 -4.24 -9.15
C ARG A 187 -19.23 -3.59 -10.37
N GLY A 188 -19.44 -4.19 -11.54
CA GLY A 188 -19.02 -3.64 -12.84
C GLY A 188 -17.72 -4.28 -13.33
N ILE A 189 -16.84 -3.47 -13.93
CA ILE A 189 -15.54 -3.93 -14.46
C ILE A 189 -14.44 -3.06 -13.88
N LEU A 190 -13.39 -3.67 -13.34
CA LEU A 190 -12.21 -2.98 -12.81
C LEU A 190 -10.93 -3.53 -13.48
N PRO A 191 -10.40 -2.86 -14.51
CA PRO A 191 -9.10 -3.18 -15.06
C PRO A 191 -7.96 -2.84 -14.09
N ILE A 192 -7.01 -3.76 -13.92
CA ILE A 192 -5.74 -3.56 -13.25
C ILE A 192 -4.66 -3.32 -14.29
N VAL A 193 -4.00 -2.15 -14.23
CA VAL A 193 -2.94 -1.75 -15.16
C VAL A 193 -1.60 -1.72 -14.43
N ASP A 194 -0.70 -2.63 -14.78
CA ASP A 194 0.68 -2.64 -14.30
C ASP A 194 1.60 -3.36 -15.33
N PRO A 195 2.69 -2.74 -15.78
CA PRO A 195 3.59 -3.33 -16.77
C PRO A 195 4.63 -4.30 -16.18
N LYS A 196 4.70 -4.44 -14.84
CA LYS A 196 5.80 -5.14 -14.16
C LYS A 196 5.46 -6.60 -13.90
N ALA A 197 6.50 -7.43 -13.88
CA ALA A 197 6.45 -8.79 -13.35
C ALA A 197 6.58 -8.81 -11.81
N VAL A 198 6.11 -9.89 -11.18
CA VAL A 198 6.23 -10.15 -9.75
C VAL A 198 7.70 -10.42 -9.41
N GLY A 199 8.26 -9.67 -8.47
CA GLY A 199 9.59 -9.94 -7.92
C GLY A 199 9.50 -10.54 -6.52
N GLU A 200 10.49 -11.33 -6.11
CA GLU A 200 10.50 -12.03 -4.80
C GLU A 200 10.25 -11.09 -3.61
N GLY A 201 10.91 -9.94 -3.61
CA GLY A 201 10.84 -8.97 -2.52
C GLY A 201 9.48 -8.29 -2.34
N VAL A 202 8.46 -8.57 -3.15
CA VAL A 202 7.11 -8.03 -2.94
C VAL A 202 6.22 -8.94 -2.09
N LEU A 203 6.60 -10.21 -1.93
CA LEU A 203 5.80 -11.22 -1.21
C LEU A 203 5.71 -10.95 0.30
N ASN A 204 6.60 -10.10 0.85
CA ASN A 204 6.54 -9.67 2.25
C ASN A 204 5.35 -8.71 2.55
N ARG A 205 4.65 -8.22 1.53
CA ARG A 205 3.56 -7.24 1.70
C ARG A 205 2.40 -7.35 0.71
N CYS A 206 2.52 -8.17 -0.34
CA CYS A 206 1.46 -8.40 -1.32
C CYS A 206 0.65 -9.65 -0.97
N LEU A 207 -0.52 -9.45 -0.38
CA LEU A 207 -1.26 -10.48 0.35
C LEU A 207 -1.97 -11.52 -0.53
N TYR A 208 -2.09 -11.28 -1.85
CA TYR A 208 -2.66 -12.26 -2.80
C TYR A 208 -1.58 -13.09 -3.49
N LEU A 209 -0.30 -12.76 -3.31
CA LEU A 209 0.79 -13.44 -3.99
C LEU A 209 1.35 -14.58 -3.14
N THR A 210 1.81 -15.58 -3.87
CA THR A 210 2.50 -16.78 -3.41
C THR A 210 3.89 -16.86 -4.06
N PRO A 211 4.80 -17.72 -3.56
CA PRO A 211 6.11 -17.92 -4.20
C PRO A 211 6.03 -18.35 -5.67
N ASP A 212 5.00 -19.12 -6.05
CA ASP A 212 4.82 -19.62 -7.42
C ASP A 212 4.48 -18.52 -8.43
N ASP A 213 4.12 -17.32 -7.95
CA ASP A 213 3.76 -16.21 -8.82
C ASP A 213 4.97 -15.38 -9.28
N VAL A 214 6.18 -15.64 -8.75
CA VAL A 214 7.40 -14.89 -9.09
C VAL A 214 7.73 -15.02 -10.58
N GLY A 215 8.03 -13.89 -11.23
CA GLY A 215 8.32 -13.81 -12.66
C GLY A 215 7.08 -13.64 -13.55
N LEU A 216 5.87 -13.88 -13.04
CA LEU A 216 4.62 -13.67 -13.78
C LEU A 216 4.20 -12.19 -13.78
N ASN A 217 3.34 -11.77 -14.71
CA ASN A 217 2.86 -10.38 -14.78
C ASN A 217 1.98 -10.03 -13.57
N LYS A 218 2.29 -8.92 -12.89
CA LYS A 218 1.58 -8.54 -11.66
C LYS A 218 0.09 -8.31 -11.88
N ALA A 219 -0.27 -7.60 -12.96
CA ALA A 219 -1.67 -7.28 -13.25
C ALA A 219 -2.51 -8.55 -13.46
N GLU A 220 -1.98 -9.52 -14.20
CA GLU A 220 -2.66 -10.80 -14.48
C GLU A 220 -2.83 -11.63 -13.22
N VAL A 221 -1.74 -11.84 -12.46
CA VAL A 221 -1.78 -12.62 -11.23
C VAL A 221 -2.72 -11.98 -10.21
N LEU A 222 -2.62 -10.66 -9.99
CA LEU A 222 -3.49 -9.99 -9.02
C LEU A 222 -4.97 -10.08 -9.42
N ALA A 223 -5.29 -9.89 -10.71
CA ALA A 223 -6.65 -10.03 -11.19
C ALA A 223 -7.18 -11.45 -10.94
N ALA A 224 -6.42 -12.47 -11.32
CA ALA A 224 -6.81 -13.86 -11.16
C ALA A 224 -6.97 -14.27 -9.68
N ARG A 225 -6.01 -13.89 -8.82
CA ARG A 225 -6.01 -14.26 -7.38
C ARG A 225 -7.08 -13.52 -6.59
N ALA A 226 -7.42 -12.29 -6.97
CA ALA A 226 -8.42 -11.49 -6.27
C ALA A 226 -9.85 -11.80 -6.73
N GLN A 227 -10.07 -12.21 -7.98
CA GLN A 227 -11.41 -12.43 -8.56
C GLN A 227 -12.37 -13.28 -7.70
N PRO A 228 -11.94 -14.34 -6.99
CA PRO A 228 -12.84 -15.12 -6.13
C PRO A 228 -13.52 -14.32 -5.01
N ASP A 229 -12.92 -13.20 -4.58
CA ASP A 229 -13.50 -12.32 -3.56
C ASP A 229 -14.62 -11.41 -4.12
N PHE A 230 -14.85 -11.45 -5.44
CA PHE A 230 -15.70 -10.48 -6.15
C PHE A 230 -16.70 -11.16 -7.11
N PRO A 231 -17.85 -11.63 -6.61
CA PRO A 231 -18.84 -12.32 -7.44
C PRO A 231 -19.59 -11.38 -8.42
N GLN A 232 -19.63 -10.07 -8.14
CA GLN A 232 -20.39 -9.08 -8.93
C GLN A 232 -19.50 -8.05 -9.65
N LEU A 233 -18.18 -8.11 -9.42
CA LEU A 233 -17.19 -7.23 -10.03
C LEU A 233 -16.24 -8.09 -10.87
N GLN A 234 -16.16 -7.80 -12.18
CA GLN A 234 -15.19 -8.41 -13.06
C GLN A 234 -13.85 -7.68 -12.94
N ILE A 235 -12.81 -8.38 -12.50
CA ILE A 235 -11.45 -7.85 -12.47
C ILE A 235 -10.74 -8.31 -13.74
N THR A 236 -10.26 -7.36 -14.54
CA THR A 236 -9.49 -7.64 -15.75
C THR A 236 -8.06 -7.15 -15.59
N SER A 237 -7.13 -7.65 -16.41
CA SER A 237 -5.72 -7.23 -16.38
C SER A 237 -5.33 -6.52 -17.67
N ALA A 238 -4.36 -5.61 -17.58
CA ALA A 238 -3.69 -4.98 -18.70
C ALA A 238 -2.20 -4.82 -18.36
N VAL A 239 -1.34 -5.61 -19.03
CA VAL A 239 0.11 -5.62 -18.83
C VAL A 239 0.77 -4.52 -19.66
N GLU A 240 0.57 -3.28 -19.26
CA GLU A 240 1.08 -2.10 -19.97
C GLU A 240 1.17 -0.88 -19.04
N THR A 241 1.67 0.24 -19.56
CA THR A 241 1.65 1.52 -18.84
C THR A 241 0.26 2.16 -18.90
N PHE A 242 -0.09 2.95 -17.88
CA PHE A 242 -1.38 3.66 -17.88
C PHE A 242 -1.57 4.57 -19.10
N THR A 243 -0.53 5.26 -19.54
CA THR A 243 -0.55 6.06 -20.79
C THR A 243 -0.88 5.22 -22.04
N SER A 244 -0.39 3.99 -22.12
CA SER A 244 -0.72 3.10 -23.26
C SER A 244 -2.19 2.67 -23.18
N PHE A 245 -2.64 2.36 -21.96
CA PHE A 245 -4.02 2.00 -21.70
C PHE A 245 -5.00 3.13 -22.06
N THR A 246 -4.72 4.39 -21.67
CA THR A 246 -5.56 5.55 -21.97
C THR A 246 -5.57 5.88 -23.46
N LYS A 247 -4.43 5.78 -24.15
CA LYS A 247 -4.38 5.95 -25.62
C LYS A 247 -5.28 4.97 -26.36
N ARG A 248 -5.37 3.73 -25.88
CA ARG A 248 -6.21 2.70 -26.50
C ARG A 248 -7.69 2.82 -26.13
N ASN A 249 -8.00 3.17 -24.88
CA ASN A 249 -9.36 3.11 -24.33
C ASN A 249 -10.03 4.49 -24.17
N GLY A 250 -9.30 5.57 -24.38
CA GLY A 250 -9.74 6.94 -24.11
C GLY A 250 -9.51 7.38 -22.65
N PRO A 251 -9.94 8.62 -22.31
CA PRO A 251 -9.82 9.17 -20.97
C PRO A 251 -10.54 8.32 -19.91
N THR A 252 -9.91 8.16 -18.74
CA THR A 252 -10.46 7.36 -17.64
C THR A 252 -11.33 8.22 -16.71
N ALA A 253 -12.56 7.77 -16.43
CA ALA A 253 -13.45 8.50 -15.53
C ALA A 253 -12.95 8.50 -14.08
N THR A 254 -12.47 7.36 -13.56
CA THR A 254 -11.86 7.27 -12.22
C THR A 254 -10.53 6.51 -12.24
N ALA A 255 -9.43 7.19 -11.92
CA ALA A 255 -8.12 6.59 -11.72
C ALA A 255 -7.90 6.27 -10.23
N ILE A 256 -7.75 4.99 -9.91
CA ILE A 256 -7.42 4.49 -8.56
C ILE A 256 -5.92 4.20 -8.52
N VAL A 257 -5.16 5.07 -7.88
CA VAL A 257 -3.70 5.16 -8.01
C VAL A 257 -3.02 4.52 -6.80
N THR A 258 -2.24 3.47 -7.05
CA THR A 258 -1.56 2.68 -6.00
C THR A 258 -0.08 2.41 -6.33
N VAL A 259 0.46 3.06 -7.37
CA VAL A 259 1.87 2.98 -7.77
C VAL A 259 2.80 3.45 -6.66
N ASP A 260 4.08 3.10 -6.68
CA ASP A 260 5.02 3.41 -5.58
C ASP A 260 5.93 4.63 -5.87
N SER A 261 5.91 5.18 -7.09
CA SER A 261 6.73 6.33 -7.45
C SER A 261 5.93 7.61 -7.57
N ARG A 262 6.51 8.71 -7.08
CA ARG A 262 5.99 10.07 -7.27
C ARG A 262 5.89 10.43 -8.75
N ARG A 263 6.91 10.08 -9.52
CA ARG A 263 6.95 10.27 -10.97
C ARG A 263 5.79 9.59 -11.69
N ALA A 264 5.50 8.32 -11.40
CA ALA A 264 4.36 7.64 -12.03
C ALA A 264 3.03 8.31 -11.69
N ARG A 265 2.86 8.80 -10.44
CA ARG A 265 1.66 9.57 -10.07
C ARG A 265 1.51 10.85 -10.88
N ARG A 266 2.60 11.59 -11.11
CA ARG A 266 2.59 12.77 -11.98
C ARG A 266 2.24 12.40 -13.41
N SER A 267 2.80 11.32 -13.94
CA SER A 267 2.47 10.81 -15.28
C SER A 267 0.99 10.44 -15.40
N ILE A 268 0.42 9.78 -14.38
CA ILE A 268 -1.01 9.43 -14.34
C ILE A 268 -1.88 10.69 -14.35
N GLN A 269 -1.48 11.72 -13.61
CA GLN A 269 -2.19 13.00 -13.60
C GLN A 269 -2.21 13.67 -14.97
N SER A 270 -1.13 13.52 -15.75
CA SER A 270 -1.01 14.06 -17.10
C SER A 270 -1.98 13.43 -18.11
N GLU A 271 -2.50 12.23 -17.84
CA GLU A 271 -3.57 11.61 -18.63
C GLU A 271 -4.97 12.18 -18.32
N LEU A 272 -5.04 13.18 -17.42
CA LEU A 272 -6.23 13.96 -17.06
C LEU A 272 -7.48 13.11 -16.75
N PRO A 273 -7.41 12.14 -15.81
CA PRO A 273 -8.58 11.38 -15.40
C PRO A 273 -9.63 12.29 -14.74
N GLY A 274 -10.92 11.95 -14.94
CA GLY A 274 -12.04 12.73 -14.40
C GLY A 274 -12.03 12.78 -12.87
N ARG A 275 -11.65 11.69 -12.22
CA ARG A 275 -11.43 11.57 -10.77
C ARG A 275 -10.13 10.83 -10.49
N VAL A 276 -9.45 11.23 -9.44
CA VAL A 276 -8.33 10.51 -8.85
C VAL A 276 -8.68 10.09 -7.43
N LEU A 277 -8.36 8.85 -7.10
CA LEU A 277 -8.27 8.34 -5.74
C LEU A 277 -6.87 7.73 -5.59
N ASP A 278 -6.04 8.27 -4.71
CA ASP A 278 -4.64 7.87 -4.54
C ASP A 278 -4.36 7.48 -3.10
N ALA A 279 -3.56 6.43 -2.94
CA ALA A 279 -2.91 6.15 -1.67
C ALA A 279 -1.43 5.84 -1.88
N SER A 280 -0.61 6.27 -0.92
CA SER A 280 0.82 6.02 -0.91
C SER A 280 1.34 5.74 0.50
N THR A 281 2.49 5.11 0.55
CA THR A 281 3.25 4.89 1.78
C THR A 281 4.55 5.68 1.70
N THR A 282 4.88 6.39 2.77
CA THR A 282 6.23 6.93 2.99
C THR A 282 6.92 5.96 3.93
N ASP A 283 7.57 4.94 3.37
CA ASP A 283 8.14 3.79 4.10
C ASP A 283 7.16 3.27 5.18
N VAL A 284 7.63 3.08 6.42
CA VAL A 284 6.80 2.71 7.57
C VAL A 284 6.30 3.91 8.37
N ARG A 285 6.69 5.14 8.01
CA ARG A 285 6.41 6.35 8.82
C ARG A 285 5.08 7.01 8.48
N GLY A 286 4.52 6.76 7.31
CA GLY A 286 3.31 7.48 6.90
C GLY A 286 2.52 6.79 5.82
N VAL A 287 1.21 6.96 5.90
CA VAL A 287 0.24 6.68 4.85
C VAL A 287 -0.37 8.01 4.41
N VAL A 288 -0.41 8.24 3.10
CA VAL A 288 -1.07 9.40 2.50
C VAL A 288 -2.22 8.92 1.64
N VAL A 289 -3.38 9.54 1.80
CA VAL A 289 -4.54 9.36 0.92
C VAL A 289 -4.90 10.71 0.31
N HIS A 290 -5.13 10.74 -0.99
CA HIS A 290 -5.50 11.92 -1.75
C HIS A 290 -6.67 11.62 -2.70
N SER A 291 -7.55 12.58 -2.90
CA SER A 291 -8.63 12.47 -3.88
C SER A 291 -8.82 13.79 -4.61
N ASN A 292 -9.15 13.78 -5.90
CA ASN A 292 -9.59 15.00 -6.59
C ASN A 292 -10.57 14.68 -7.71
N LEU A 293 -11.35 15.68 -8.13
CA LEU A 293 -12.32 15.61 -9.21
C LEU A 293 -12.04 16.74 -10.20
N GLN A 294 -12.13 16.48 -11.49
CA GLN A 294 -12.03 17.47 -12.55
C GLN A 294 -13.41 18.06 -12.90
N PRO A 295 -13.47 19.36 -13.25
CA PRO A 295 -12.41 20.36 -13.11
C PRO A 295 -12.02 20.60 -11.64
N ASN A 296 -10.71 20.66 -11.35
CA ASN A 296 -10.20 20.65 -9.98
C ASN A 296 -9.78 22.05 -9.49
N PRO A 297 -10.51 22.68 -8.54
CA PRO A 297 -10.10 23.96 -7.94
C PRO A 297 -9.02 23.80 -6.85
N HIS A 298 -8.56 22.59 -6.56
CA HIS A 298 -7.71 22.26 -5.43
C HIS A 298 -6.43 21.52 -5.85
N ALA A 299 -5.70 20.97 -4.88
CA ALA A 299 -4.50 20.19 -5.16
C ALA A 299 -4.84 19.00 -6.09
N CYS A 300 -4.02 18.79 -7.12
CA CYS A 300 -3.97 17.57 -7.91
C CYS A 300 -2.82 16.67 -7.45
N LEU A 301 -2.60 15.50 -8.07
CA LEU A 301 -1.47 14.64 -7.73
C LEU A 301 -0.11 15.34 -7.84
N SER A 302 0.12 16.17 -8.86
CA SER A 302 1.40 16.90 -9.01
C SER A 302 1.58 17.99 -7.94
N CYS A 303 0.49 18.51 -7.35
CA CYS A 303 0.58 19.38 -6.17
C CYS A 303 1.05 18.61 -4.93
N ILE A 304 0.62 17.35 -4.78
CA ILE A 304 0.95 16.49 -3.64
C ILE A 304 2.36 15.90 -3.78
N TYR A 305 2.70 15.41 -4.97
CA TYR A 305 3.94 14.69 -5.28
C TYR A 305 4.84 15.49 -6.22
N ARG A 306 5.22 16.69 -5.75
CA ARG A 306 6.11 17.59 -6.48
C ARG A 306 7.41 16.90 -6.85
N HIS A 307 7.97 17.30 -7.98
CA HIS A 307 9.35 17.02 -8.27
C HIS A 307 10.25 17.59 -7.17
N VAL A 308 11.23 16.81 -6.73
CA VAL A 308 12.22 17.21 -5.73
C VAL A 308 13.62 16.96 -6.29
N ALA A 309 14.59 17.81 -5.91
CA ALA A 309 15.96 17.74 -6.43
C ALA A 309 16.59 16.35 -6.23
N ASP A 310 16.29 15.69 -5.12
CA ASP A 310 16.74 14.33 -4.81
C ASP A 310 16.29 13.29 -5.86
N GLU A 311 15.16 13.48 -6.53
CA GLU A 311 14.75 12.60 -7.64
C GLU A 311 15.73 12.74 -8.82
N HIS A 312 16.15 13.97 -9.13
CA HIS A 312 17.09 14.23 -10.21
C HIS A 312 18.49 13.69 -9.87
N ALA A 313 18.97 13.92 -8.65
CA ALA A 313 20.24 13.38 -8.16
C ALA A 313 20.26 11.84 -8.20
N ARG A 314 19.14 11.21 -7.85
CA ARG A 314 18.97 9.76 -7.95
C ARG A 314 18.96 9.27 -9.39
N GLU A 315 18.19 9.90 -10.28
CA GLU A 315 18.17 9.55 -11.71
C GLU A 315 19.57 9.69 -12.32
N GLN A 316 20.33 10.72 -11.93
CA GLN A 316 21.72 10.90 -12.31
C GLN A 316 22.62 9.78 -11.77
N SER A 317 22.48 9.42 -10.49
CA SER A 317 23.24 8.31 -9.89
C SER A 317 22.96 6.97 -10.58
N ILE A 318 21.70 6.73 -10.98
CA ILE A 318 21.32 5.54 -11.76
C ILE A 318 21.98 5.59 -13.14
N ALA A 319 21.92 6.74 -13.82
CA ALA A 319 22.52 6.93 -15.13
C ALA A 319 24.03 6.65 -15.10
N ASP A 320 24.73 7.26 -14.14
CA ASP A 320 26.18 7.12 -13.95
C ASP A 320 26.56 5.68 -13.59
N GLY A 321 25.85 5.05 -12.65
CA GLY A 321 26.12 3.68 -12.22
C GLY A 321 25.85 2.64 -13.31
N LEU A 322 24.79 2.81 -14.10
CA LEU A 322 24.49 1.90 -15.21
C LEU A 322 25.25 2.23 -16.50
N GLY A 323 25.90 3.40 -16.57
CA GLY A 323 26.66 3.85 -17.73
C GLY A 323 25.78 4.20 -18.93
N ILE A 324 24.63 4.84 -18.69
CA ILE A 324 23.64 5.19 -19.71
C ILE A 324 23.26 6.68 -19.62
N PRO A 325 22.73 7.31 -20.69
CA PRO A 325 22.29 8.71 -20.61
C PRO A 325 21.15 8.92 -19.62
N LEU A 326 21.13 10.07 -18.94
CA LEU A 326 20.06 10.45 -18.01
C LEU A 326 18.67 10.43 -18.68
N GLU A 327 18.56 10.91 -19.91
CA GLU A 327 17.30 10.89 -20.66
C GLU A 327 16.79 9.46 -20.91
N THR A 328 17.69 8.48 -20.98
CA THR A 328 17.33 7.06 -21.06
C THR A 328 16.76 6.58 -19.73
N VAL A 329 17.37 6.93 -18.59
CA VAL A 329 16.79 6.62 -17.26
C VAL A 329 15.39 7.22 -17.13
N LYS A 330 15.19 8.40 -17.71
CA LYS A 330 13.90 9.06 -17.74
C LYS A 330 12.86 8.36 -18.61
N SER A 331 13.16 7.33 -19.41
CA SER A 331 12.07 6.52 -20.00
C SER A 331 11.38 5.64 -18.95
N GLY A 332 12.02 5.41 -17.81
CA GLY A 332 11.51 4.64 -16.66
C GLY A 332 11.74 3.13 -16.75
N PHE A 333 11.80 2.56 -17.97
CA PHE A 333 11.95 1.12 -18.20
C PHE A 333 13.08 0.80 -19.18
N ILE A 334 13.75 -0.32 -18.95
CA ILE A 334 14.89 -0.79 -19.76
C ILE A 334 14.36 -1.42 -21.05
N SER A 335 14.68 -0.82 -22.20
CA SER A 335 14.42 -1.43 -23.51
C SER A 335 15.47 -2.48 -23.84
N LYS A 336 15.20 -3.30 -24.87
CA LYS A 336 16.15 -4.33 -25.34
C LYS A 336 17.51 -3.74 -25.72
N ASP A 337 17.52 -2.61 -26.43
CA ASP A 337 18.77 -1.94 -26.83
C ASP A 337 19.53 -1.39 -25.62
N VAL A 338 18.82 -0.83 -24.64
CA VAL A 338 19.41 -0.33 -23.41
C VAL A 338 19.96 -1.46 -22.56
N ALA A 339 19.28 -2.61 -22.50
CA ALA A 339 19.78 -3.79 -21.80
C ALA A 339 21.13 -4.25 -22.36
N VAL A 340 21.29 -4.25 -23.69
CA VAL A 340 22.57 -4.56 -24.34
C VAL A 340 23.65 -3.53 -23.98
N MET A 341 23.31 -2.24 -23.93
CA MET A 341 24.26 -1.20 -23.50
C MET A 341 24.73 -1.41 -22.05
N ILE A 342 23.80 -1.71 -21.13
CA ILE A 342 24.11 -1.99 -19.74
C ILE A 342 25.02 -3.23 -19.62
N ALA A 343 24.68 -4.32 -20.30
CA ALA A 343 25.46 -5.57 -20.25
C ALA A 343 26.89 -5.42 -20.79
N ARG A 344 27.13 -4.51 -21.76
CA ARG A 344 28.49 -4.19 -22.22
C ARG A 344 29.35 -3.53 -21.14
N ARG A 345 28.72 -2.72 -20.28
CA ARG A 345 29.40 -2.04 -19.16
C ARG A 345 29.54 -2.96 -17.95
N HIS A 346 28.58 -3.87 -17.77
CA HIS A 346 28.44 -4.78 -16.64
C HIS A 346 28.32 -6.23 -17.15
N SER A 347 29.47 -6.83 -17.46
CA SER A 347 29.55 -8.14 -18.16
C SER A 347 28.85 -9.31 -17.48
N GLN A 348 28.56 -9.20 -16.18
CA GLN A 348 27.85 -10.17 -15.36
C GLN A 348 26.32 -10.12 -15.53
N ILE A 349 25.79 -9.09 -16.19
CA ILE A 349 24.35 -8.90 -16.35
C ILE A 349 23.87 -9.56 -17.65
N ASN A 350 22.88 -10.45 -17.54
CA ASN A 350 22.18 -10.97 -18.71
C ASN A 350 21.18 -9.90 -19.23
N PRO A 351 21.32 -9.39 -20.48
CA PRO A 351 20.43 -8.37 -21.03
C PRO A 351 18.97 -8.83 -21.15
N GLU A 352 18.72 -10.12 -21.39
CA GLU A 352 17.34 -10.64 -21.47
C GLU A 352 16.63 -10.57 -20.12
N ALA A 353 17.38 -10.79 -19.02
CA ALA A 353 16.84 -10.80 -17.67
C ALA A 353 16.45 -9.40 -17.16
N ILE A 354 16.99 -8.32 -17.75
CA ILE A 354 16.74 -6.94 -17.32
C ILE A 354 15.82 -6.16 -18.27
N THR A 355 15.48 -6.73 -19.43
CA THR A 355 14.58 -6.08 -20.39
C THR A 355 13.17 -5.95 -19.79
N GLY A 356 12.58 -4.76 -19.86
CA GLY A 356 11.29 -4.43 -19.25
C GLY A 356 11.36 -4.11 -17.75
N MET A 357 12.51 -4.31 -17.10
CA MET A 357 12.70 -3.92 -15.70
C MET A 357 12.78 -2.39 -15.59
N ALA A 358 12.28 -1.84 -14.47
CA ALA A 358 12.49 -0.43 -14.18
C ALA A 358 13.96 -0.17 -13.84
N PHE A 359 14.54 0.94 -14.30
CA PHE A 359 15.95 1.28 -14.00
C PHE A 359 16.23 1.29 -12.50
N ASP A 360 15.30 1.84 -11.72
CA ASP A 360 15.42 1.90 -10.27
C ASP A 360 15.42 0.50 -9.63
N SER A 361 14.68 -0.46 -10.19
CA SER A 361 14.70 -1.84 -9.71
C SER A 361 16.06 -2.50 -9.96
N LEU A 362 16.60 -2.36 -11.18
CA LEU A 362 17.91 -2.93 -11.52
C LEU A 362 19.02 -2.28 -10.69
N PHE A 363 19.02 -0.95 -10.59
CA PHE A 363 20.03 -0.23 -9.82
C PHE A 363 20.03 -0.66 -8.35
N ARG A 364 18.86 -0.80 -7.72
CA ARG A 364 18.74 -1.32 -6.35
C ARG A 364 19.28 -2.74 -6.22
N GLN A 365 18.97 -3.63 -7.18
CA GLN A 365 19.48 -5.00 -7.17
C GLN A 365 21.02 -5.02 -7.18
N LEU A 366 21.63 -4.25 -8.08
CA LEU A 366 23.09 -4.17 -8.20
C LEU A 366 23.75 -3.52 -6.99
N CYS A 367 23.12 -2.50 -6.39
CA CYS A 367 23.62 -1.91 -5.14
C CYS A 367 23.55 -2.90 -3.97
N ALA A 368 22.48 -3.68 -3.87
CA ALA A 368 22.31 -4.70 -2.84
C ALA A 368 23.33 -5.85 -2.98
N GLU A 369 23.76 -6.14 -4.20
CA GLU A 369 24.82 -7.11 -4.52
C GLU A 369 26.24 -6.52 -4.39
N GLN A 370 26.37 -5.28 -3.87
CA GLN A 370 27.62 -4.51 -3.80
C GLN A 370 28.32 -4.27 -5.15
N ALA A 371 27.62 -4.47 -6.27
CA ALA A 371 28.15 -4.26 -7.61
C ALA A 371 28.18 -2.75 -8.00
N LEU A 372 27.44 -1.90 -7.28
CA LEU A 372 27.42 -0.44 -7.46
C LEU A 372 27.51 0.27 -6.10
N ALA A 373 28.43 1.23 -5.98
CA ALA A 373 28.50 2.12 -4.83
C ALA A 373 27.51 3.28 -4.99
N THR A 374 26.65 3.51 -4.01
CA THR A 374 25.81 4.73 -3.98
C THR A 374 26.50 5.81 -3.14
N PRO A 375 26.55 7.08 -3.59
CA PRO A 375 27.12 8.18 -2.79
C PRO A 375 26.31 8.52 -1.53
N GLU A 376 25.03 8.12 -1.47
CA GLU A 376 24.05 8.67 -0.51
C GLU A 376 23.47 7.66 0.48
N GLY A 377 23.72 6.35 0.32
CA GLY A 377 23.38 5.30 1.30
C GLY A 377 21.90 5.12 1.68
N ARG A 378 20.98 5.97 1.22
CA ARG A 378 19.54 5.89 1.55
C ARG A 378 18.81 4.98 0.59
N GLN A 379 18.63 3.72 0.98
CA GLN A 379 17.75 2.79 0.27
C GLN A 379 16.27 3.14 0.53
N VAL A 380 15.46 3.16 -0.54
CA VAL A 380 13.99 3.20 -0.41
C VAL A 380 13.52 1.79 -0.10
N LEU A 381 13.24 1.53 1.16
CA LEU A 381 12.89 0.21 1.66
C LEU A 381 11.38 -0.04 1.54
N ALA A 382 11.03 -1.31 1.34
CA ALA A 382 9.65 -1.76 1.29
C ALA A 382 9.00 -1.75 2.69
N PRO A 383 7.80 -1.18 2.85
CA PRO A 383 7.12 -1.18 4.15
C PRO A 383 6.60 -2.56 4.53
N PHE A 384 6.33 -2.75 5.82
CA PHE A 384 5.63 -3.93 6.33
C PHE A 384 4.22 -4.04 5.72
N ALA A 385 3.70 -5.29 5.67
CA ALA A 385 2.39 -5.59 5.09
C ALA A 385 1.25 -4.73 5.65
N PHE A 386 1.22 -4.51 6.97
CA PHE A 386 0.15 -3.73 7.62
C PHE A 386 0.11 -2.27 7.18
N VAL A 387 1.25 -1.66 6.82
CA VAL A 387 1.32 -0.26 6.37
C VAL A 387 0.69 -0.13 4.98
N SER A 388 1.06 -1.04 4.06
CA SER A 388 0.50 -1.07 2.71
C SER A 388 -0.98 -1.45 2.72
N SER A 389 -1.36 -2.40 3.58
CA SER A 389 -2.76 -2.77 3.76
C SER A 389 -3.58 -1.62 4.35
N LEU A 390 -3.04 -0.88 5.31
CA LEU A 390 -3.70 0.32 5.83
C LEU A 390 -3.92 1.35 4.73
N ALA A 391 -2.91 1.64 3.89
CA ALA A 391 -3.07 2.54 2.75
C ALA A 391 -4.20 2.11 1.80
N GLY A 392 -4.27 0.82 1.48
CA GLY A 392 -5.37 0.26 0.68
C GLY A 392 -6.74 0.37 1.36
N ASN A 393 -6.83 0.08 2.66
CA ASN A 393 -8.07 0.19 3.44
C ASN A 393 -8.56 1.65 3.49
N LEU A 394 -7.66 2.59 3.74
CA LEU A 394 -7.99 4.03 3.78
C LEU A 394 -8.38 4.56 2.39
N LEU A 395 -7.87 3.96 1.31
CA LEU A 395 -8.30 4.28 -0.05
C LEU A 395 -9.75 3.84 -0.32
N VAL A 396 -10.16 2.65 0.15
CA VAL A 396 -11.58 2.23 0.11
C VAL A 396 -12.45 3.14 0.96
N ILE A 397 -11.98 3.58 2.13
CA ILE A 397 -12.70 4.56 2.96
C ILE A 397 -12.88 5.89 2.20
N GLU A 398 -11.84 6.37 1.50
CA GLU A 398 -11.94 7.59 0.70
C GLU A 398 -12.89 7.44 -0.50
N LEU A 399 -12.86 6.27 -1.16
CA LEU A 399 -13.85 5.89 -2.18
C LEU A 399 -15.28 6.02 -1.65
N LEU A 400 -15.58 5.42 -0.51
CA LEU A 400 -16.90 5.49 0.13
C LEU A 400 -17.27 6.92 0.55
N ARG A 401 -16.32 7.71 1.04
CA ARG A 401 -16.54 9.14 1.35
C ARG A 401 -16.95 9.90 0.09
N CYS A 402 -16.23 9.70 -1.01
CA CYS A 402 -16.56 10.36 -2.27
C CYS A 402 -17.93 9.93 -2.78
N ALA A 403 -18.26 8.63 -2.70
CA ALA A 403 -19.57 8.10 -3.07
C ALA A 403 -20.70 8.67 -2.22
N ALA A 404 -20.45 8.88 -0.92
CA ALA A 404 -21.38 9.52 0.00
C ALA A 404 -21.47 11.05 -0.12
N GLY A 405 -20.74 11.67 -1.07
CA GLY A 405 -20.72 13.13 -1.23
C GLY A 405 -19.97 13.89 -0.13
N LEU A 406 -19.09 13.21 0.61
CA LEU A 406 -18.31 13.75 1.72
C LEU A 406 -16.91 14.25 1.31
N SER A 407 -16.74 14.69 0.06
CA SER A 407 -15.47 15.16 -0.51
C SER A 407 -15.10 16.60 -0.12
N ASN A 408 -15.32 16.97 1.14
CA ASN A 408 -14.99 18.31 1.67
C ASN A 408 -13.50 18.48 2.07
N THR A 409 -12.73 17.40 1.96
CA THR A 409 -11.28 17.34 2.13
C THR A 409 -10.71 16.52 0.98
N ASN A 410 -9.45 16.75 0.62
CA ASN A 410 -8.80 16.03 -0.48
C ASN A 410 -7.48 15.39 -0.06
N TYR A 411 -7.07 15.48 1.21
CA TYR A 411 -5.79 14.96 1.67
C TYR A 411 -5.90 14.44 3.10
N TRP A 412 -5.30 13.28 3.36
CA TRP A 412 -5.20 12.69 4.68
C TRP A 412 -3.82 12.09 4.89
N SER A 413 -3.14 12.51 5.95
CA SER A 413 -1.89 11.89 6.41
C SER A 413 -2.19 11.10 7.68
N VAL A 414 -1.78 9.85 7.69
CA VAL A 414 -2.01 8.90 8.78
C VAL A 414 -0.68 8.29 9.20
N ASP A 415 -0.45 8.26 10.51
CA ASP A 415 0.62 7.49 11.13
C ASP A 415 0.17 6.02 11.18
N PRO A 416 0.86 5.08 10.49
CA PRO A 416 0.46 3.68 10.47
C PRO A 416 0.67 2.94 11.79
N TRP A 417 1.37 3.54 12.76
CA TRP A 417 1.54 3.01 14.12
C TRP A 417 0.49 3.55 15.10
N GLY A 418 -0.26 4.57 14.68
CA GLY A 418 -1.36 5.15 15.43
C GLY A 418 -2.73 4.78 14.86
N ALA A 419 -3.77 5.25 15.56
CA ALA A 419 -5.13 5.18 15.05
C ALA A 419 -5.38 6.33 14.05
N PRO A 420 -5.93 6.07 12.85
CA PRO A 420 -6.38 7.11 11.94
C PRO A 420 -7.33 8.11 12.64
N LYS A 421 -7.11 9.41 12.41
CA LYS A 421 -7.91 10.49 13.01
C LYS A 421 -8.59 11.31 11.93
N ARG A 422 -9.91 11.48 12.03
CA ARG A 422 -10.68 12.31 11.08
C ARG A 422 -10.17 13.75 11.00
N GLN A 423 -9.71 14.29 12.13
CA GLN A 423 -9.31 15.70 12.28
C GLN A 423 -8.02 16.03 11.51
N THR A 424 -7.23 15.03 11.09
CA THR A 424 -6.01 15.26 10.29
C THR A 424 -6.27 15.34 8.79
N ARG A 425 -7.54 15.18 8.36
CA ARG A 425 -7.96 15.42 6.99
C ARG A 425 -7.98 16.92 6.71
N ILE A 426 -7.47 17.32 5.55
CA ILE A 426 -7.40 18.73 5.14
C ILE A 426 -7.79 18.90 3.68
N LEU A 427 -8.21 20.11 3.33
CA LEU A 427 -8.41 20.54 1.95
C LEU A 427 -7.17 21.30 1.48
N ARG A 428 -6.27 20.61 0.78
CA ARG A 428 -5.08 21.21 0.19
C ARG A 428 -5.43 22.02 -1.06
N ARG A 429 -4.97 23.27 -1.07
CA ARG A 429 -5.09 24.18 -2.21
C ARG A 429 -4.17 23.77 -3.35
N ARG A 430 -4.52 24.21 -4.56
CA ARG A 430 -3.64 24.17 -5.74
C ARG A 430 -2.34 24.90 -5.42
N VAL A 431 -1.22 24.33 -5.87
CA VAL A 431 0.08 25.00 -5.82
C VAL A 431 0.15 25.97 -6.99
N PRO A 432 0.46 27.27 -6.78
CA PRO A 432 0.44 28.26 -7.86
C PRO A 432 1.33 27.88 -9.05
N GLU A 433 2.52 27.35 -8.75
CA GLU A 433 3.53 26.93 -9.73
C GLU A 433 3.44 25.42 -10.06
N CYS A 434 2.27 24.80 -9.93
CA CYS A 434 2.13 23.37 -10.19
C CYS A 434 2.35 23.04 -11.67
N GLU A 435 3.37 22.26 -12.01
CA GLU A 435 3.73 21.86 -13.39
C GLU A 435 2.59 21.30 -14.27
N PHE A 436 1.53 20.80 -13.63
CA PHE A 436 0.34 20.29 -14.28
C PHE A 436 -0.81 21.28 -14.17
N CYS A 437 -1.43 21.37 -12.99
CA CYS A 437 -2.70 22.06 -12.92
C CYS A 437 -2.57 23.57 -13.08
N SER A 438 -1.41 24.22 -12.84
CA SER A 438 -1.29 25.69 -12.97
C SER A 438 -1.56 26.21 -14.38
N ARG A 439 -1.46 25.34 -15.39
CA ARG A 439 -1.57 25.66 -16.81
C ARG A 439 -3.03 25.89 -17.23
N PRO A 440 -3.37 27.06 -17.81
CA PRO A 440 -4.74 27.37 -18.23
C PRO A 440 -5.33 26.35 -19.21
N GLU A 441 -4.50 25.84 -20.13
CA GLU A 441 -4.95 24.86 -21.14
C GLU A 441 -5.46 23.56 -20.49
N VAL A 442 -4.91 23.17 -19.33
CA VAL A 442 -5.37 21.98 -18.60
C VAL A 442 -6.78 22.20 -18.05
N ASP A 443 -7.09 23.39 -17.56
CA ASP A 443 -8.43 23.71 -17.05
C ASP A 443 -9.47 23.75 -18.19
N GLU A 444 -9.08 24.19 -19.40
CA GLU A 444 -9.93 24.16 -20.59
C GLU A 444 -10.24 22.74 -21.04
N VAL A 445 -9.22 21.90 -21.23
CA VAL A 445 -9.39 20.49 -21.61
C VAL A 445 -10.17 19.73 -20.54
N ALA A 446 -9.94 20.01 -19.25
CA ALA A 446 -10.68 19.38 -18.17
C ALA A 446 -12.18 19.72 -18.21
N LYS A 447 -12.53 20.96 -18.57
CA LYS A 447 -13.93 21.36 -18.76
C LYS A 447 -14.54 20.74 -20.00
N GLU A 448 -13.79 20.62 -21.10
CA GLU A 448 -14.27 19.95 -22.32
C GLU A 448 -14.56 18.47 -22.07
N LEU A 449 -13.65 17.76 -21.41
CA LEU A 449 -13.79 16.33 -21.13
C LEU A 449 -14.81 16.03 -20.02
N TRP A 450 -14.85 16.85 -18.97
CA TRP A 450 -15.51 16.50 -17.70
C TRP A 450 -16.52 17.54 -17.19
N GLY A 451 -16.70 18.67 -17.89
CA GLY A 451 -17.54 19.78 -17.43
C GLY A 451 -19.04 19.60 -17.65
N ALA A 452 -19.45 18.69 -18.54
CA ALA A 452 -20.84 18.39 -18.83
C ALA A 452 -21.25 17.01 -18.28
N GLY A 453 -21.80 16.96 -17.06
CA GLY A 453 -22.57 15.79 -16.61
C GLY A 453 -22.30 15.28 -15.20
N ASP A 454 -23.33 14.64 -14.67
CA ASP A 454 -23.60 14.33 -13.27
C ASP A 454 -22.54 13.50 -12.53
N ARG A 455 -22.58 13.63 -11.20
CA ARG A 455 -21.66 13.03 -10.24
C ARG A 455 -21.58 11.51 -10.41
N TRP A 456 -20.52 11.04 -11.05
CA TRP A 456 -20.13 9.65 -11.29
C TRP A 456 -20.12 8.79 -10.02
N TRP A 457 -21.22 8.12 -9.67
CA TRP A 457 -21.30 7.01 -8.70
C TRP A 457 -22.53 6.15 -8.91
#